data_AF-A0A4U8UVF1-F1
#
_entry.id   AF-A0A4U8UVF1-F1
#
_cell.length_a   1.000
_cell.length_b   1.000
_cell.length_c   1.000
_cell.angle_alpha   90.00
_cell.angle_beta   90.00
_cell.angle_gamma   90.00
#
_symmetry.space_group_name_H-M   'P 1'
#
loop_
_entity.id
_entity.type
_entity.pdbx_description
1 polymer ?
#
loop_
_entity_poly.entity_id
_entity_poly.type
_entity_poly.pdbx_seq_one_letter_code
_entity_poly.pdbx_strand_id
1 'polypeptide(L)'
;MIDIAVHFNWTYVSLVYSADEYGELGADAFKKEARRVNICIAIEERISTKKEALTESIDNLIKKLQPDKQVGARVVVLFVGTEYVPDLMAITAERMQLKEQKNKEQKKIIWLASEGWDRNNDQYTIGAKKLAAEGAIVLMLESQRVPSFEEYFLSLHPGNEKFERNKWLRELWKHKFNCEFDLPPESKTNRWASDSVT
;
A
#
# COMPACT_ATOMS: atom_id res chain seq x y z
N MET A 1 -12.12 -4.10 -11.27
CA MET A 1 -11.72 -2.70 -11.52
C MET A 1 -12.49 -2.05 -12.65
N ILE A 2 -12.60 -2.70 -13.81
CA ILE A 2 -13.39 -2.18 -14.94
C ILE A 2 -14.84 -1.92 -14.54
N ASP A 3 -15.48 -2.85 -13.84
CA ASP A 3 -16.88 -2.67 -13.40
C ASP A 3 -17.05 -1.46 -12.47
N ILE A 4 -16.05 -1.16 -11.63
CA ILE A 4 -16.04 0.04 -10.78
C ILE A 4 -15.97 1.29 -11.65
N ALA A 5 -15.05 1.31 -12.64
CA ALA A 5 -14.94 2.42 -13.57
C ALA A 5 -16.24 2.64 -14.36
N VAL A 6 -16.86 1.57 -14.85
CA VAL A 6 -18.16 1.61 -15.54
C VAL A 6 -19.26 2.12 -14.60
N HIS A 7 -19.33 1.62 -13.37
CA HIS A 7 -20.33 2.04 -12.38
C HIS A 7 -20.30 3.55 -12.10
N PHE A 8 -19.09 4.13 -12.04
CA PHE A 8 -18.90 5.58 -11.83
C PHE A 8 -18.84 6.40 -13.14
N ASN A 9 -19.13 5.78 -14.29
CA ASN A 9 -19.04 6.39 -15.62
C ASN A 9 -17.65 7.00 -15.93
N TRP A 10 -16.58 6.38 -15.44
CA TRP A 10 -15.20 6.77 -15.73
C TRP A 10 -14.76 6.17 -17.07
N THR A 11 -14.81 6.99 -18.12
CA THR A 11 -14.42 6.61 -19.48
C THR A 11 -13.01 7.05 -19.86
N TYR A 12 -12.35 7.85 -19.01
CA TYR A 12 -11.00 8.39 -19.25
C TYR A 12 -10.17 8.30 -17.97
N VAL A 13 -9.22 7.36 -17.94
CA VAL A 13 -8.44 7.01 -16.76
C VAL A 13 -6.94 6.98 -17.08
N SER A 14 -6.08 7.13 -16.08
CA SER A 14 -4.65 6.82 -16.19
C SER A 14 -4.37 5.44 -15.61
N LEU A 15 -3.34 4.77 -16.13
CA LEU A 15 -2.90 3.44 -15.68
C LEU A 15 -1.45 3.53 -15.21
N VAL A 16 -1.19 3.07 -14.00
CA VAL A 16 0.14 3.01 -13.40
C VAL A 16 0.41 1.61 -12.90
N TYR A 17 1.59 1.08 -13.21
CA TYR A 17 1.97 -0.26 -12.79
C TYR A 17 3.46 -0.39 -12.48
N SER A 18 3.79 -1.31 -11.58
CA SER A 18 5.18 -1.63 -11.22
C SER A 18 5.89 -2.41 -12.33
N ALA A 19 7.19 -2.15 -12.47
CA ALA A 19 8.12 -2.82 -13.37
C ALA A 19 8.47 -4.25 -12.91
N ASP A 20 7.47 -5.05 -12.58
CA ASP A 20 7.54 -6.46 -12.17
C ASP A 20 6.38 -7.25 -12.80
N GLU A 21 6.43 -8.58 -12.66
CA GLU A 21 5.42 -9.47 -13.25
C GLU A 21 4.00 -9.14 -12.77
N TYR A 22 3.84 -8.76 -11.50
CA TYR A 22 2.54 -8.38 -10.95
C TYR A 22 1.94 -7.17 -11.67
N GLY A 23 2.70 -6.08 -11.75
CA GLY A 23 2.26 -4.84 -12.37
C GLY A 23 1.98 -5.00 -13.86
N GLU A 24 2.88 -5.67 -14.58
CA GLU A 24 2.79 -5.86 -16.04
C GLU A 24 1.56 -6.70 -16.42
N LEU A 25 1.37 -7.85 -15.76
CA LEU A 25 0.23 -8.73 -16.05
C LEU A 25 -1.10 -8.08 -15.66
N GLY A 26 -1.13 -7.37 -14.53
CA GLY A 26 -2.31 -6.61 -14.08
C GLY A 26 -2.69 -5.50 -15.06
N ALA A 27 -1.70 -4.74 -15.52
CA ALA A 27 -1.88 -3.67 -16.52
C ALA A 27 -2.38 -4.21 -17.86
N ASP A 28 -1.81 -5.31 -18.35
CA ASP A 28 -2.22 -5.94 -19.61
C ASP A 28 -3.65 -6.47 -19.54
N ALA A 29 -4.01 -7.13 -18.42
CA ALA A 29 -5.39 -7.56 -18.18
C ALA A 29 -6.35 -6.37 -18.16
N PHE A 30 -6.01 -5.30 -17.45
CA PHE A 30 -6.83 -4.08 -17.40
C PHE A 30 -7.00 -3.45 -18.78
N LYS A 31 -5.91 -3.28 -19.56
CA LYS A 31 -5.94 -2.73 -20.92
C LYS A 31 -6.88 -3.53 -21.84
N LYS A 32 -6.82 -4.86 -21.75
CA LYS A 32 -7.65 -5.76 -22.56
C LYS A 32 -9.14 -5.55 -22.26
N GLU A 33 -9.51 -5.49 -20.98
CA GLU A 33 -10.90 -5.33 -20.57
C GLU A 33 -11.41 -3.89 -20.78
N ALA A 34 -10.58 -2.87 -20.55
CA ALA A 34 -10.91 -1.46 -20.80
C ALA A 34 -11.32 -1.21 -22.26
N ARG A 35 -10.61 -1.81 -23.21
CA ARG A 35 -10.92 -1.71 -24.65
C ARG A 35 -12.29 -2.28 -25.00
N ARG A 36 -12.78 -3.29 -24.28
CA ARG A 36 -14.08 -3.91 -24.54
C ARG A 36 -15.26 -3.04 -24.14
N VAL A 37 -15.05 -2.14 -23.17
CA VAL A 37 -16.10 -1.27 -22.61
C VAL A 37 -15.85 0.21 -22.90
N ASN A 38 -15.02 0.53 -23.90
CA ASN A 38 -14.72 1.89 -24.36
C ASN A 38 -14.16 2.82 -23.27
N ILE A 39 -13.32 2.29 -22.38
CA ILE A 39 -12.53 3.09 -21.45
C ILE A 39 -11.19 3.42 -22.10
N CYS A 40 -10.89 4.71 -22.20
CA CYS A 40 -9.65 5.23 -22.76
C CYS A 40 -8.60 5.43 -21.66
N ILE A 41 -7.36 5.03 -21.95
CA ILE A 41 -6.21 5.22 -21.07
C ILE A 41 -5.46 6.47 -21.53
N ALA A 42 -5.45 7.49 -20.68
CA ALA A 42 -4.84 8.80 -20.94
C ALA A 42 -3.32 8.76 -20.85
N ILE A 43 -2.84 8.13 -19.77
CA ILE A 43 -1.43 7.97 -19.45
C ILE A 43 -1.25 6.52 -19.05
N GLU A 44 -0.24 5.89 -19.62
CA GLU A 44 0.24 4.57 -19.22
C GLU A 44 1.66 4.77 -18.67
N GLU A 45 1.83 4.63 -17.36
CA GLU A 45 3.13 4.82 -16.71
C GLU A 45 3.60 3.56 -16.00
N ARG A 46 4.86 3.23 -16.27
CA ARG A 46 5.56 2.12 -15.65
C ARG A 46 6.52 2.65 -14.59
N ILE A 47 6.29 2.33 -13.32
CA ILE A 47 7.16 2.76 -12.21
C ILE A 47 8.29 1.75 -11.98
N SER A 48 9.49 2.24 -11.69
CA SER A 48 10.67 1.40 -11.50
C SER A 48 10.60 0.65 -10.17
N THR A 49 10.91 -0.65 -10.18
CA THR A 49 11.08 -1.48 -8.97
C THR A 49 12.46 -1.34 -8.33
N LYS A 50 13.41 -0.70 -9.04
CA LYS A 50 14.74 -0.38 -8.51
C LYS A 50 14.70 0.92 -7.71
N LYS A 51 15.22 0.88 -6.49
CA LYS A 51 15.18 1.99 -5.52
C LYS A 51 15.79 3.27 -6.08
N GLU A 52 16.87 3.16 -6.85
CA GLU A 52 17.60 4.31 -7.39
C GLU A 52 16.77 5.09 -8.42
N ALA A 53 15.87 4.41 -9.13
CA ALA A 53 15.05 4.97 -10.21
C ALA A 53 13.56 5.11 -9.85
N LEU A 54 13.13 4.60 -8.68
CA LEU A 54 11.73 4.65 -8.24
C LEU A 54 11.26 6.11 -8.13
N THR A 55 12.00 6.96 -7.40
CA THR A 55 11.67 8.38 -7.22
C THR A 55 11.56 9.11 -8.55
N GLU A 56 12.51 8.91 -9.47
CA GLU A 56 12.48 9.54 -10.79
C GLU A 56 11.27 9.09 -11.61
N SER A 57 10.93 7.79 -11.57
CA SER A 57 9.75 7.28 -12.26
C SER A 57 8.44 7.87 -11.72
N ILE A 58 8.36 8.09 -10.40
CA ILE A 58 7.20 8.73 -9.77
C ILE A 58 7.16 10.23 -10.08
N ASP A 59 8.30 10.92 -10.12
CA ASP A 59 8.36 12.32 -10.55
C ASP A 59 7.87 12.49 -11.99
N ASN A 60 8.24 11.58 -12.87
CA ASN A 60 7.77 11.55 -14.26
C ASN A 60 6.27 11.27 -14.35
N LEU A 61 5.75 10.33 -13.54
CA LEU A 61 4.32 10.08 -13.40
C LEU A 61 3.56 11.37 -13.06
N ILE A 62 3.97 12.06 -11.99
CA ILE A 62 3.26 13.24 -11.48
C ILE A 62 3.29 14.39 -12.51
N LYS A 63 4.42 14.58 -13.20
CA LYS A 63 4.53 15.53 -14.30
C LYS A 63 3.55 15.23 -15.44
N LYS A 64 3.36 13.94 -15.77
CA LYS A 64 2.43 13.51 -16.82
C LYS A 64 0.98 13.64 -16.37
N LEU A 65 0.66 13.28 -15.12
CA LEU A 65 -0.70 13.35 -14.58
C LEU A 65 -1.27 14.78 -14.59
N GLN A 66 -0.41 15.80 -14.50
CA GLN A 66 -0.79 17.22 -14.56
C GLN A 66 -2.01 17.53 -13.66
N PRO A 67 -1.95 17.20 -12.34
CA PRO A 67 -3.12 17.19 -11.46
C PRO A 67 -3.78 18.56 -11.24
N ASP A 68 -3.09 19.65 -11.58
CA ASP A 68 -3.62 21.00 -11.50
C ASP A 68 -4.47 21.41 -12.71
N LYS A 69 -4.47 20.60 -13.78
CA LYS A 69 -5.31 20.86 -14.95
C LYS A 69 -6.77 20.54 -14.62
N GLN A 70 -7.67 21.43 -15.03
CA GLN A 70 -9.11 21.23 -14.84
C GLN A 70 -9.65 20.04 -15.67
N VAL A 71 -9.05 19.82 -16.84
CA VAL A 71 -9.41 18.77 -17.82
C VAL A 71 -8.31 17.71 -17.84
N GLY A 72 -8.70 16.45 -17.66
CA GLY A 72 -7.78 15.32 -17.67
C GLY A 72 -8.38 14.09 -16.98
N ALA A 73 -7.66 12.97 -17.05
CA ALA A 73 -8.00 11.77 -16.30
C ALA A 73 -7.68 11.99 -14.82
N ARG A 74 -8.72 12.00 -13.97
CA ARG A 74 -8.56 12.13 -12.51
C ARG A 74 -8.41 10.79 -11.81
N VAL A 75 -8.92 9.74 -12.42
CA VAL A 75 -8.85 8.38 -11.88
C VAL A 75 -7.56 7.75 -12.35
N VAL A 76 -6.77 7.26 -11.41
CA VAL A 76 -5.49 6.59 -11.66
C VAL A 76 -5.59 5.17 -11.16
N VAL A 77 -5.60 4.22 -12.09
CA VAL A 77 -5.67 2.79 -11.84
C VAL A 77 -4.28 2.28 -11.46
N LEU A 78 -4.16 1.56 -10.34
CA LEU A 78 -2.88 1.09 -9.80
C LEU A 78 -2.79 -0.45 -9.78
N PHE A 79 -1.77 -0.97 -10.47
CA PHE A 79 -1.25 -2.33 -10.32
C PHE A 79 0.20 -2.26 -9.84
N VAL A 80 0.38 -1.99 -8.55
CA VAL A 80 1.69 -1.72 -7.94
C VAL A 80 1.87 -2.62 -6.73
N GLY A 81 3.03 -3.27 -6.63
CA GLY A 81 3.41 -4.09 -5.47
C GLY A 81 3.37 -3.32 -4.15
N THR A 82 2.99 -3.99 -3.07
CA THR A 82 2.78 -3.44 -1.72
C THR A 82 3.96 -2.64 -1.21
N GLU A 83 5.18 -3.07 -1.53
CA GLU A 83 6.43 -2.45 -1.13
C GLU A 83 6.66 -1.06 -1.74
N TYR A 84 6.05 -0.74 -2.89
CA TYR A 84 6.29 0.52 -3.61
C TYR A 84 5.21 1.59 -3.35
N VAL A 85 4.03 1.18 -2.90
CA VAL A 85 2.91 2.08 -2.59
C VAL A 85 3.27 3.14 -1.53
N PRO A 86 4.08 2.89 -0.47
CA PRO A 86 4.33 3.92 0.53
C PRO A 86 5.13 5.08 -0.05
N ASP A 87 6.14 4.76 -0.86
CA ASP A 87 6.98 5.75 -1.54
C ASP A 87 6.19 6.51 -2.60
N LEU A 88 5.34 5.81 -3.37
CA LEU A 88 4.41 6.44 -4.32
C LEU A 88 3.52 7.47 -3.63
N MET A 89 2.90 7.13 -2.50
CA MET A 89 2.05 8.06 -1.75
C MET A 89 2.84 9.22 -1.14
N ALA A 90 4.04 8.94 -0.60
CA ALA A 90 4.86 9.96 0.05
C ALA A 90 5.34 11.01 -0.95
N ILE A 91 5.93 10.55 -2.06
CA ILE A 91 6.45 11.41 -3.12
C ILE A 91 5.30 12.16 -3.78
N THR A 92 4.15 11.51 -4.02
CA THR A 92 2.98 12.20 -4.56
C THR A 92 2.49 13.32 -3.65
N ALA A 93 2.40 13.07 -2.34
CA ALA A 93 2.01 14.11 -1.37
C ALA A 93 2.97 15.30 -1.37
N GLU A 94 4.28 15.03 -1.43
CA GLU A 94 5.32 16.06 -1.48
C GLU A 94 5.23 16.90 -2.76
N ARG A 95 5.24 16.25 -3.93
CA ARG A 95 5.29 16.95 -5.23
C ARG A 95 4.02 17.71 -5.55
N MET A 96 2.87 17.18 -5.13
CA MET A 96 1.58 17.87 -5.27
C MET A 96 1.34 18.91 -4.16
N GLN A 97 2.27 19.04 -3.20
CA GLN A 97 2.19 19.94 -2.06
C GLN A 97 0.86 19.79 -1.30
N LEU A 98 0.44 18.55 -1.09
CA LEU A 98 -0.82 18.26 -0.42
C LEU A 98 -0.75 18.74 1.03
N LYS A 99 -1.79 19.46 1.44
CA LYS A 99 -1.98 19.96 2.80
C LYS A 99 -3.34 19.52 3.30
N GLU A 100 -3.51 19.45 4.61
CA GLU A 100 -4.83 19.25 5.20
C GLU A 100 -5.76 20.38 4.76
N GLN A 101 -6.72 20.04 3.90
CA GLN A 101 -7.71 21.00 3.43
C GLN A 101 -8.94 20.96 4.34
N LYS A 102 -9.31 22.12 4.91
CA LYS A 102 -10.55 22.28 5.70
C LYS A 102 -11.80 22.39 4.82
N ASN A 103 -11.63 22.72 3.55
CA ASN A 103 -12.71 22.87 2.58
C ASN A 103 -12.71 21.70 1.59
N LYS A 104 -13.89 21.21 1.23
CA LYS A 104 -14.09 20.12 0.25
C LYS A 104 -13.80 20.59 -1.18
N GLU A 105 -12.56 20.99 -1.48
CA GLU A 105 -12.16 21.14 -2.87
C GLU A 105 -12.20 19.78 -3.57
N GLN A 106 -12.44 19.81 -4.88
CA GLN A 106 -12.51 18.59 -5.66
C GLN A 106 -11.14 17.91 -5.68
N LYS A 107 -11.11 16.60 -5.35
CA LYS A 107 -9.87 15.82 -5.37
C LYS A 107 -9.23 15.87 -6.75
N LYS A 108 -7.93 16.18 -6.78
CA LYS A 108 -7.12 16.26 -8.01
C LYS A 108 -6.90 14.89 -8.63
N ILE A 109 -6.70 13.87 -7.80
CA ILE A 109 -6.49 12.46 -8.18
C ILE A 109 -7.37 11.56 -7.30
N ILE A 110 -7.91 10.51 -7.91
CA ILE A 110 -8.60 9.41 -7.23
C ILE A 110 -7.85 8.12 -7.60
N TRP A 111 -7.32 7.43 -6.61
CA TRP A 111 -6.68 6.13 -6.85
C TRP A 111 -7.71 5.01 -6.92
N LEU A 112 -7.63 4.17 -7.95
CA LEU A 112 -8.34 2.90 -8.04
C LEU A 112 -7.32 1.76 -8.04
N ALA A 113 -7.09 1.16 -6.88
CA ALA A 113 -5.96 0.27 -6.67
C ALA A 113 -6.34 -1.19 -6.51
N SER A 114 -5.41 -2.06 -6.90
CA SER A 114 -5.45 -3.50 -6.67
C SER A 114 -5.20 -3.84 -5.20
N GLU A 115 -5.38 -5.11 -4.87
CA GLU A 115 -5.09 -5.66 -3.54
C GLU A 115 -3.63 -5.47 -3.12
N GLY A 116 -2.73 -5.26 -4.08
CA GLY A 116 -1.34 -4.90 -3.84
C GLY A 116 -1.18 -3.67 -2.94
N TRP A 117 -2.17 -2.76 -2.84
CA TRP A 117 -2.09 -1.66 -1.88
C TRP A 117 -2.07 -2.14 -0.42
N ASP A 118 -2.76 -3.23 -0.06
CA ASP A 118 -2.94 -3.74 1.30
C ASP A 118 -3.52 -2.73 2.32
N ARG A 119 -4.63 -3.09 3.00
CA ARG A 119 -5.29 -2.24 4.00
C ARG A 119 -4.63 -2.27 5.38
N ASN A 120 -3.78 -3.25 5.67
CA ASN A 120 -3.26 -3.49 7.03
C ASN A 120 -1.93 -2.78 7.31
N ASN A 121 -1.57 -1.81 6.48
CA ASN A 121 -0.32 -1.09 6.65
C ASN A 121 -0.61 0.37 6.99
N ASP A 122 -0.46 0.69 8.28
CA ASP A 122 -0.51 2.05 8.82
C ASP A 122 0.45 3.00 8.08
N GLN A 123 1.46 2.48 7.37
CA GLN A 123 2.37 3.29 6.58
C GLN A 123 1.66 4.09 5.48
N TYR A 124 0.48 3.70 4.99
CA TYR A 124 -0.26 4.47 3.98
C TYR A 124 -1.22 5.51 4.58
N THR A 125 -1.64 5.32 5.82
CA THR A 125 -2.72 6.08 6.46
C THR A 125 -2.21 7.12 7.46
N ILE A 126 -0.89 7.30 7.57
CA ILE A 126 -0.24 8.25 8.47
C ILE A 126 0.44 9.39 7.70
N GLY A 127 0.34 10.61 8.25
CA GLY A 127 1.08 11.79 7.80
C GLY A 127 0.77 12.21 6.35
N ALA A 128 1.80 12.63 5.62
CA ALA A 128 1.65 13.09 4.24
C ALA A 128 1.08 12.00 3.29
N LYS A 129 1.41 10.73 3.53
CA LYS A 129 0.89 9.60 2.75
C LYS A 129 -0.63 9.50 2.83
N LYS A 130 -1.21 9.76 4.01
CA LYS A 130 -2.66 9.83 4.21
C LYS A 130 -3.31 10.85 3.28
N LEU A 131 -2.69 12.01 3.10
CA LEU A 131 -3.23 13.08 2.26
C LEU A 131 -3.30 12.67 0.80
N ALA A 132 -2.28 11.96 0.30
CA ALA A 132 -2.30 11.39 -1.05
C ALA A 132 -3.28 10.22 -1.19
N ALA A 133 -3.42 9.39 -0.16
CA ALA A 133 -4.29 8.22 -0.15
C ALA A 133 -5.78 8.56 0.04
N GLU A 134 -6.11 9.77 0.52
CA GLU A 134 -7.48 10.12 0.90
C GLU A 134 -8.45 10.05 -0.29
N GLY A 135 -9.47 9.20 -0.17
CA GLY A 135 -10.46 8.96 -1.21
C GLY A 135 -10.10 7.84 -2.20
N ALA A 136 -9.00 7.13 -1.97
CA ALA A 136 -8.65 5.94 -2.73
C ALA A 136 -9.71 4.83 -2.60
N ILE A 137 -9.99 4.16 -3.71
CA ILE A 137 -10.78 2.92 -3.77
C ILE A 137 -9.80 1.77 -3.97
N VAL A 138 -9.76 0.83 -3.05
CA VAL A 138 -8.83 -0.32 -3.06
C VAL A 138 -9.63 -1.61 -3.13
N LEU A 139 -9.32 -2.46 -4.10
CA LEU A 139 -9.87 -3.81 -4.18
C LEU A 139 -9.15 -4.70 -3.19
N MET A 140 -9.86 -5.66 -2.61
CA MET A 140 -9.25 -6.69 -1.79
C MET A 140 -9.86 -8.04 -2.09
N LEU A 141 -9.07 -9.08 -1.83
CA LEU A 141 -9.60 -10.43 -1.76
C LEU A 141 -10.52 -10.55 -0.55
N GLU A 142 -11.69 -11.13 -0.78
CA GLU A 142 -12.59 -11.48 0.31
C GLU A 142 -11.89 -12.48 1.24
N SER A 143 -11.86 -12.18 2.53
CA SER A 143 -11.30 -13.05 3.55
C SER A 143 -12.23 -13.12 4.75
N GLN A 144 -12.20 -14.24 5.45
CA GLN A 144 -12.99 -14.47 6.66
C GLN A 144 -12.08 -14.65 7.86
N ARG A 145 -12.49 -14.11 9.01
CA ARG A 145 -11.80 -14.31 10.28
C ARG A 145 -11.86 -15.80 10.64
N VAL A 146 -10.73 -16.35 11.06
CA VAL A 146 -10.63 -17.73 11.56
C VAL A 146 -10.34 -17.66 13.07
N PRO A 147 -11.37 -17.76 13.94
CA PRO A 147 -11.19 -17.56 15.38
C PRO A 147 -10.16 -18.49 16.01
N SER A 148 -10.13 -19.75 15.59
CA SER A 148 -9.16 -20.74 16.09
C SER A 148 -7.71 -20.40 15.73
N PHE A 149 -7.48 -19.75 14.59
CA PHE A 149 -6.14 -19.27 14.22
C PHE A 149 -5.73 -18.11 15.11
N GLU A 150 -6.65 -17.20 15.41
CA GLU A 150 -6.38 -16.07 16.28
C GLU A 150 -6.10 -16.51 17.72
N GLU A 151 -6.90 -17.42 18.27
CA GLU A 151 -6.65 -18.04 19.58
C GLU A 151 -5.28 -18.72 19.62
N TYR A 152 -4.94 -19.49 18.58
CA TYR A 152 -3.62 -20.11 18.44
C TYR A 152 -2.51 -19.05 18.40
N PHE A 153 -2.63 -18.05 17.53
CA PHE A 153 -1.60 -17.05 17.31
C PHE A 153 -1.36 -16.18 18.56
N LEU A 154 -2.43 -15.80 19.27
CA LEU A 154 -2.36 -15.05 20.52
C LEU A 154 -1.82 -15.89 21.69
N SER A 155 -1.91 -17.22 21.63
CA SER A 155 -1.31 -18.11 22.64
C SER A 155 0.22 -18.27 22.48
N LEU A 156 0.81 -17.79 21.40
CA LEU A 156 2.26 -17.89 21.16
C LEU A 156 3.00 -16.89 22.06
N HIS A 157 3.88 -17.40 22.91
CA HIS A 157 4.78 -16.58 23.73
C HIS A 157 6.10 -17.32 23.97
N PRO A 158 7.21 -16.60 24.21
CA PRO A 158 8.48 -17.24 24.49
C PRO A 158 8.40 -18.19 25.70
N GLY A 159 9.17 -19.29 25.64
CA GLY A 159 9.14 -20.34 26.66
C GLY A 159 8.08 -21.42 26.47
N ASN A 160 7.12 -21.27 25.55
CA ASN A 160 6.22 -22.38 25.17
C ASN A 160 6.73 -23.16 23.94
N GLU A 161 6.45 -24.46 23.89
CA GLU A 161 6.97 -25.37 22.85
C GLU A 161 6.59 -24.92 21.42
N LYS A 162 5.36 -24.45 21.25
CA LYS A 162 4.83 -24.01 19.94
C LYS A 162 5.58 -22.79 19.40
N PHE A 163 5.93 -21.85 20.28
CA PHE A 163 6.73 -20.67 19.95
C PHE A 163 8.15 -21.07 19.60
N GLU A 164 8.82 -21.85 20.45
CA GLU A 164 10.22 -22.23 20.27
C GLU A 164 10.48 -23.10 19.03
N ARG A 165 9.44 -23.81 18.56
CA ARG A 165 9.50 -24.57 17.30
C ARG A 165 9.75 -23.67 16.09
N ASN A 166 9.28 -22.43 16.11
CA ASN A 166 9.46 -21.48 15.02
C ASN A 166 10.50 -20.43 15.40
N LYS A 167 11.72 -20.60 14.86
CA LYS A 167 12.87 -19.73 15.13
C LYS A 167 12.64 -18.27 14.72
N TRP A 168 11.78 -18.00 13.73
CA TRP A 168 11.46 -16.64 13.30
C TRP A 168 10.54 -15.91 14.28
N LEU A 169 9.83 -16.62 15.16
CA LEU A 169 9.00 -15.96 16.18
C LEU A 169 9.83 -15.20 17.20
N ARG A 170 11.05 -15.66 17.54
CA ARG A 170 11.96 -14.89 18.39
C ARG A 170 12.32 -13.55 17.76
N GLU A 171 12.70 -13.56 16.49
CA GLU A 171 13.03 -12.34 15.74
C GLU A 171 11.82 -11.40 15.65
N LEU A 172 10.65 -11.94 15.28
CA LEU A 172 9.40 -11.18 15.23
C LEU A 172 9.06 -10.57 16.59
N TRP A 173 9.23 -11.31 17.69
CA TRP A 173 8.95 -10.85 19.04
C TRP A 173 9.87 -9.70 19.44
N LYS A 174 11.18 -9.82 19.18
CA LYS A 174 12.14 -8.74 19.40
C LYS A 174 11.75 -7.48 18.63
N HIS A 175 11.42 -7.62 17.34
CA HIS A 175 11.03 -6.50 16.49
C HIS A 175 9.71 -5.85 16.95
N LYS A 176 8.73 -6.66 17.36
CA LYS A 176 7.40 -6.17 17.77
C LYS A 176 7.41 -5.47 19.12
N PHE A 177 8.12 -6.04 20.10
CA PHE A 177 8.12 -5.56 21.49
C PHE A 177 9.38 -4.76 21.88
N ASN A 178 10.33 -4.61 20.95
CA ASN A 178 11.61 -3.94 21.16
C ASN A 178 12.35 -4.45 22.41
N CYS A 179 12.47 -5.78 22.51
CA CYS A 179 13.10 -6.49 23.62
C CYS A 179 14.19 -7.45 23.13
N GLU A 180 15.09 -7.84 24.03
CA GLU A 180 16.15 -8.81 23.75
C GLU A 180 16.01 -10.09 24.58
N PHE A 181 16.42 -11.21 23.98
CA PHE A 181 16.53 -12.52 24.64
C PHE A 181 17.94 -12.71 25.20
N ASP A 182 18.06 -13.53 26.25
CA ASP A 182 19.34 -14.01 26.80
C ASP A 182 20.31 -12.89 27.23
N LEU A 183 19.77 -11.75 27.68
CA LEU A 183 20.57 -10.63 28.18
C LEU A 183 21.28 -10.99 29.51
N PRO A 184 22.55 -10.58 29.67
CA PRO A 184 23.24 -10.69 30.96
C PRO A 184 22.47 -10.01 32.09
N PRO A 185 22.58 -10.49 33.35
CA PRO A 185 21.91 -9.93 34.52
C PRO A 185 22.02 -8.40 34.64
N GLU A 186 23.16 -7.85 34.22
CA GLU A 186 23.54 -6.44 34.36
C GLU A 186 23.11 -5.54 33.18
N SER A 187 22.47 -6.09 32.15
CA SER A 187 22.06 -5.32 30.98
C SER A 187 20.95 -4.32 31.30
N LYS A 188 21.11 -3.08 30.82
CA LYS A 188 20.10 -2.00 30.90
C LYS A 188 19.07 -2.04 29.77
N THR A 189 19.23 -2.94 28.80
CA THR A 189 18.29 -3.11 27.69
C THR A 189 17.02 -3.80 28.18
N ASN A 190 15.86 -3.46 27.59
CA ASN A 190 14.59 -4.12 27.88
C ASN A 190 14.71 -5.64 27.68
N ARG A 191 14.77 -6.37 28.80
CA ARG A 191 14.75 -7.83 28.81
C ARG A 191 13.32 -8.30 28.59
N TRP A 192 13.16 -9.35 27.80
CA TRP A 192 11.91 -10.10 27.83
C TRP A 192 11.70 -10.67 29.25
N ALA A 193 10.64 -10.23 29.92
CA ALA A 193 10.15 -10.84 31.15
C ALA A 193 8.86 -11.58 30.81
N SER A 194 8.66 -12.77 31.38
CA SER A 194 7.44 -13.57 31.23
C SER A 194 6.17 -12.87 31.72
N ASP A 195 6.30 -11.77 32.45
CA ASP A 195 5.24 -11.19 33.27
C ASP A 195 4.53 -9.98 32.64
N SER A 196 4.84 -9.64 31.37
CA SER A 196 4.26 -8.47 30.69
C SER A 196 3.20 -8.79 29.63
N VAL A 197 2.49 -9.91 29.79
CA VAL A 197 1.28 -10.20 29.00
C VAL A 197 0.06 -10.23 29.94
N THR A 198 -0.53 -9.06 30.15
CA THR A 198 -1.92 -8.87 30.60
C THR A 198 -2.61 -7.92 29.66
#